data_AF-A0A9Q9LU21-F1
#
_entry.id   AF-A0A9Q9LU21-F1
#
_cell.length_a   1.000
_cell.length_b   1.000
_cell.length_c   1.000
_cell.angle_alpha   90.00
_cell.angle_beta   90.00
_cell.angle_gamma   90.00
#
_symmetry.space_group_name_H-M   'P 1'
#
loop_
_entity.id
_entity.type
_entity.pdbx_description
1 polymer ?
#
loop_
_entity_poly.entity_id
_entity_poly.type
_entity_poly.pdbx_seq_one_letter_code
_entity_poly.pdbx_strand_id
1 'polypeptide(L)'
;MRAALSKMLLFGLGLIAVVAGCARPLTPNERALAQEVFGDSFDPDPVRVRIGVGLAALPAQAPSDGRAARLAEKTEQDGGRPAPVSGKDIPNDACDRVATPDAVGWRFPAGFVLGNQVFLVRAAYRPDMFAGWPVALPMAQSLLMAHELVHVWQYQNRARTGFTTLKSGAESFREGDPYYWPDKGHKTLLAFNFEAQATIVEDYLCYSLLLPDHPKRAELAALIGDTLPVTRNFGP
;
A
#
# COMPACT_ATOMS: atom_id res chain seq x y z
N MET A 1 -23.29 -25.68 -36.27
CA MET A 1 -22.38 -25.86 -35.10
C MET A 1 -21.18 -24.92 -35.12
N ARG A 2 -20.36 -24.81 -36.17
CA ARG A 2 -19.17 -23.94 -36.21
C ARG A 2 -19.43 -22.44 -35.97
N ALA A 3 -20.53 -21.90 -36.51
CA ALA A 3 -20.90 -20.48 -36.32
C ALA A 3 -21.37 -20.15 -34.89
N ALA A 4 -22.01 -21.10 -34.19
CA ALA A 4 -22.42 -20.94 -32.79
C ALA A 4 -21.22 -21.02 -31.85
N LEU A 5 -20.27 -21.92 -32.15
CA LEU A 5 -19.01 -22.05 -31.42
C LEU A 5 -18.14 -20.79 -31.56
N SER A 6 -18.06 -20.21 -32.76
CA SER A 6 -17.34 -18.95 -33.02
C SER A 6 -17.98 -17.75 -32.31
N LYS A 7 -19.31 -17.65 -32.28
CA LYS A 7 -20.03 -16.61 -31.53
C LYS A 7 -19.85 -16.75 -30.02
N MET A 8 -19.90 -17.97 -29.47
CA MET A 8 -19.60 -18.24 -28.05
C MET A 8 -18.14 -17.92 -27.70
N LEU A 9 -17.19 -18.22 -28.60
CA LEU A 9 -15.77 -17.91 -28.39
C LEU A 9 -15.51 -16.40 -28.42
N LEU A 10 -16.15 -15.66 -29.34
CA LEU A 10 -16.08 -14.20 -29.42
C LEU A 10 -16.76 -13.51 -28.22
N PHE A 11 -17.91 -14.02 -27.77
CA PHE A 11 -18.55 -13.53 -26.53
C PHE A 11 -17.70 -13.83 -25.29
N GLY A 12 -17.10 -15.02 -25.22
CA GLY A 12 -16.19 -15.43 -24.16
C GLY A 12 -14.93 -14.56 -24.11
N LEU A 13 -14.28 -14.32 -25.26
CA LEU A 13 -13.13 -13.41 -25.35
C LEU A 13 -13.51 -11.97 -24.98
N GLY A 14 -14.67 -11.48 -25.44
CA GLY A 14 -15.16 -10.14 -25.12
C GLY A 14 -15.41 -9.96 -23.63
N LEU A 15 -16.02 -10.96 -22.98
CA LEU A 15 -16.26 -10.94 -21.53
C LEU A 15 -14.96 -11.02 -20.72
N ILE A 16 -14.00 -11.85 -21.14
CA ILE A 16 -12.68 -11.94 -20.50
C ILE A 16 -11.91 -10.60 -20.62
N ALA A 17 -11.96 -9.95 -21.79
CA ALA A 17 -11.31 -8.65 -22.00
C ALA A 17 -11.93 -7.53 -21.13
N VAL A 18 -13.25 -7.55 -20.93
CA VAL A 18 -13.95 -6.58 -20.06
C VAL A 18 -13.58 -6.77 -18.60
N VAL A 19 -13.52 -8.02 -18.10
CA VAL A 19 -13.13 -8.30 -16.70
C VAL A 19 -11.65 -7.97 -16.46
N ALA A 20 -10.77 -8.16 -17.46
CA ALA A 20 -9.36 -7.83 -17.38
C ALA A 20 -9.08 -6.31 -17.30
N GLY A 21 -9.97 -5.46 -17.81
CA GLY A 21 -9.83 -3.99 -17.69
C GLY A 21 -10.10 -3.46 -16.28
N CYS A 22 -10.83 -4.19 -15.45
CA CYS A 22 -11.27 -3.76 -14.12
C CYS A 22 -10.30 -4.15 -12.99
N ALA A 23 -9.30 -4.97 -13.29
CA ALA A 23 -8.31 -5.44 -12.35
C ALA A 23 -6.99 -5.76 -13.04
N ARG A 24 -5.88 -5.42 -12.39
CA ARG A 24 -4.54 -5.81 -12.86
C ARG A 24 -3.83 -6.70 -11.84
N PRO A 25 -2.91 -7.59 -12.25
CA PRO A 25 -1.98 -8.21 -11.31
C PRO A 25 -1.02 -7.15 -10.73
N LEU A 26 -0.25 -7.55 -9.72
CA LEU A 26 0.89 -6.75 -9.27
C LEU A 26 1.89 -6.53 -10.40
N THR A 27 2.41 -5.31 -10.51
CA THR A 27 3.50 -4.96 -11.45
C THR A 27 4.81 -5.66 -11.06
N PRO A 28 5.80 -5.72 -11.95
CA PRO A 28 7.13 -6.24 -11.59
C PRO A 28 7.74 -5.54 -10.36
N ASN A 29 7.61 -4.22 -10.25
CA ASN A 29 8.13 -3.46 -9.11
C ASN A 29 7.36 -3.74 -7.81
N GLU A 30 6.03 -3.83 -7.89
CA GLU A 30 5.19 -4.22 -6.75
C GLU A 30 5.50 -5.64 -6.26
N ARG A 31 5.76 -6.58 -7.19
CA ARG A 31 6.19 -7.94 -6.87
C ARG A 31 7.56 -7.98 -6.22
N ALA A 32 8.51 -7.21 -6.75
CA ALA A 32 9.84 -7.11 -6.18
C ALA A 32 9.77 -6.60 -4.74
N LEU A 33 9.04 -5.51 -4.49
CA LEU A 33 8.86 -5.01 -3.14
C LEU A 33 8.12 -6.02 -2.24
N ALA A 34 7.08 -6.69 -2.72
CA ALA A 34 6.40 -7.71 -1.94
C ALA A 34 7.36 -8.84 -1.52
N GLN A 35 8.28 -9.24 -2.40
CA GLN A 35 9.32 -10.22 -2.07
C GLN A 35 10.27 -9.68 -0.99
N GLU A 36 10.70 -8.42 -1.07
CA GLU A 36 11.56 -7.82 -0.04
C GLU A 36 10.85 -7.79 1.33
N VAL A 37 9.57 -7.39 1.35
CA VAL A 37 8.82 -7.21 2.60
C VAL A 37 8.41 -8.55 3.23
N PHE A 38 7.83 -9.44 2.44
CA PHE A 38 7.14 -10.63 2.94
C PHE A 38 7.90 -11.93 2.66
N GLY A 39 8.85 -11.93 1.73
CA GLY A 39 9.57 -13.12 1.26
C GLY A 39 8.61 -14.23 0.81
N ASP A 40 9.01 -15.47 1.06
CA ASP A 40 8.28 -16.67 0.61
C ASP A 40 6.93 -16.88 1.32
N SER A 41 6.60 -16.04 2.31
CA SER A 41 5.31 -16.09 3.01
C SER A 41 4.19 -15.36 2.26
N PHE A 42 4.47 -14.83 1.07
CA PHE A 42 3.51 -14.10 0.25
C PHE A 42 3.47 -14.64 -1.17
N ASP A 43 2.26 -14.97 -1.63
CA ASP A 43 2.01 -15.37 -3.01
C ASP A 43 1.45 -14.17 -3.80
N PRO A 44 2.21 -13.58 -4.74
CA PRO A 44 1.77 -12.44 -5.52
C PRO A 44 0.80 -12.81 -6.67
N ASP A 45 0.73 -14.07 -7.08
CA ASP A 45 -0.02 -14.49 -8.27
C ASP A 45 -1.54 -14.34 -8.18
N PRO A 46 -2.20 -14.61 -7.04
CA PRO A 46 -3.64 -14.39 -6.90
C PRO A 46 -3.99 -12.91 -6.68
N VAL A 47 -3.01 -12.03 -6.46
CA VAL A 47 -3.24 -10.65 -6.05
C VAL A 47 -3.73 -9.80 -7.21
N ARG A 48 -4.80 -9.03 -6.99
CA ARG A 48 -5.38 -8.13 -8.00
C ARG A 48 -5.62 -6.74 -7.42
N VAL A 49 -5.22 -5.73 -8.18
CA VAL A 49 -5.41 -4.31 -7.85
C VAL A 49 -6.59 -3.76 -8.64
N ARG A 50 -7.48 -3.04 -7.96
CA ARG A 50 -8.74 -2.50 -8.46
C ARG A 50 -8.92 -1.06 -8.00
N ILE A 51 -9.85 -0.34 -8.63
CA ILE A 51 -10.28 1.00 -8.18
C ILE A 51 -11.72 0.96 -7.69
N GLY A 52 -12.00 1.72 -6.61
CA GLY A 52 -13.34 1.83 -6.03
C GLY A 52 -13.87 0.47 -5.59
N VAL A 53 -15.06 0.09 -6.06
CA VAL A 53 -15.65 -1.23 -5.79
C VAL A 53 -15.27 -2.30 -6.84
N GLY A 54 -14.33 -2.01 -7.74
CA GLY A 54 -13.82 -2.97 -8.72
C GLY A 54 -14.63 -3.16 -10.00
N LEU A 55 -15.57 -2.25 -10.27
CA LEU A 55 -16.38 -2.22 -11.50
C LEU A 55 -15.85 -1.25 -12.57
N ALA A 56 -14.93 -0.36 -12.18
CA ALA A 56 -14.38 0.65 -13.07
C ALA A 56 -13.13 0.13 -13.80
N ALA A 57 -12.98 0.52 -15.07
CA ALA A 57 -11.76 0.29 -15.82
C ALA A 57 -10.58 1.05 -15.19
N LEU A 58 -9.42 0.38 -15.14
CA LEU A 58 -8.21 0.98 -14.63
C LEU A 58 -7.63 1.99 -15.64
N PRO A 59 -7.28 3.21 -15.19
CA PRO A 59 -6.66 4.18 -16.08
C PRO A 59 -5.26 3.70 -16.46
N ALA A 60 -4.93 3.78 -17.75
CA ALA A 60 -3.60 3.43 -18.26
C ALA A 60 -2.51 4.40 -17.78
N GLN A 61 -2.90 5.61 -17.34
CA GLN A 61 -2.02 6.63 -16.80
C GLN A 61 -2.43 6.98 -15.37
N ALA A 62 -1.47 7.44 -14.58
CA ALA A 62 -1.74 8.00 -13.26
C ALA A 62 -2.79 9.12 -13.37
N PRO A 63 -3.86 9.09 -12.57
CA PRO A 63 -4.79 10.21 -12.51
C PRO A 63 -4.06 11.48 -12.09
N SER A 64 -4.15 12.54 -12.88
CA SER A 64 -3.67 13.86 -12.48
C SER A 64 -4.62 14.41 -11.42
N ASP A 65 -4.18 14.54 -10.18
CA ASP A 65 -4.88 15.28 -9.12
C ASP A 65 -4.72 16.81 -9.27
N GLY A 66 -4.12 17.24 -10.38
CA GLY A 66 -3.70 18.61 -10.65
C GLY A 66 -2.61 19.12 -9.70
N ARG A 67 -2.15 18.32 -8.71
CA ARG A 67 -1.17 18.77 -7.72
C ARG A 67 0.18 18.98 -8.37
N ALA A 68 0.59 18.09 -9.29
CA ALA A 68 1.80 18.28 -10.09
C ALA A 68 1.72 19.55 -10.96
N ALA A 69 0.56 19.82 -11.58
CA ALA A 69 0.34 21.03 -12.36
C ALA A 69 0.36 22.30 -11.48
N ARG A 70 -0.31 22.28 -10.32
CA ARG A 70 -0.29 23.36 -9.32
C ARG A 70 1.12 23.58 -8.75
N LEU A 71 1.88 22.51 -8.51
CA LEU A 71 3.29 22.62 -8.09
C LEU A 71 4.17 23.18 -9.19
N ALA A 72 3.93 22.80 -10.46
CA ALA A 72 4.67 23.32 -11.61
C ALA A 72 4.36 24.81 -11.85
N GLU A 73 3.10 25.21 -11.73
CA GLU A 73 2.67 26.62 -11.79
C GLU A 73 3.27 27.43 -10.65
N LYS A 74 3.24 26.90 -9.41
CA LYS A 74 3.91 27.54 -8.26
C LYS A 74 5.43 27.60 -8.43
N THR A 75 6.04 26.55 -8.95
CA THR A 75 7.46 26.46 -9.30
C THR A 75 7.86 27.53 -10.32
N GLU A 76 7.03 27.76 -11.34
CA GLU A 76 7.24 28.79 -12.35
C GLU A 76 7.09 30.19 -11.73
N GLN A 77 6.13 30.39 -10.84
CA GLN A 77 5.95 31.63 -10.06
C GLN A 77 7.10 31.90 -9.07
N ASP A 78 7.63 30.86 -8.42
CA ASP A 78 8.70 30.95 -7.41
C ASP A 78 10.13 30.95 -8.03
N GLY A 79 10.24 31.06 -9.37
CA GLY A 79 11.52 31.23 -10.06
C GLY A 79 12.31 29.94 -10.32
N GLY A 80 11.68 28.77 -10.28
CA GLY A 80 12.29 27.49 -10.62
C GLY A 80 11.77 26.31 -9.79
N ARG A 81 12.08 25.08 -10.21
CA ARG A 81 11.69 23.87 -9.48
C ARG A 81 12.38 23.91 -8.12
N PRO A 82 11.67 23.76 -6.98
CA PRO A 82 12.33 23.61 -5.69
C PRO A 82 13.35 22.47 -5.81
N ALA A 83 14.57 22.70 -5.31
CA ALA A 83 15.63 21.72 -5.41
C ALA A 83 15.11 20.37 -4.88
N PRO A 84 15.52 19.23 -5.47
CA PRO A 84 15.25 17.93 -4.87
C PRO A 84 15.65 17.99 -3.40
N VAL A 85 14.73 17.62 -2.50
CA VAL A 85 15.03 17.58 -1.06
C VAL A 85 16.16 16.56 -0.90
N SER A 86 17.36 17.04 -0.58
CA SER A 86 18.49 16.18 -0.28
C SER A 86 18.18 15.47 1.03
N GLY A 87 18.66 14.24 1.24
CA GLY A 87 18.41 13.48 2.47
C GLY A 87 18.75 14.23 3.77
N LYS A 88 19.59 15.27 3.70
CA LYS A 88 19.94 16.16 4.84
C LYS A 88 18.86 17.19 5.19
N ASP A 89 17.97 17.50 4.25
CA ASP A 89 16.92 18.51 4.37
C ASP A 89 15.55 17.89 4.69
N ILE A 90 15.48 16.57 4.83
CA ILE A 90 14.27 15.86 5.26
C ILE A 90 14.11 16.11 6.78
N PRO A 91 12.98 16.67 7.25
CA PRO A 91 12.72 16.81 8.67
C PRO A 91 12.80 15.46 9.40
N ASN A 92 13.42 15.43 10.58
CA ASN A 92 13.57 14.19 11.35
C ASN A 92 12.22 13.58 11.80
N ASP A 93 11.16 14.39 11.81
CA ASP A 93 9.79 14.00 12.12
C ASP A 93 8.95 13.66 10.87
N ALA A 94 9.57 13.59 9.68
CA ALA A 94 8.84 13.37 8.42
C ALA A 94 8.08 12.02 8.37
N CYS A 95 8.51 11.04 9.16
CA CYS A 95 7.88 9.73 9.29
C CYS A 95 7.15 9.55 10.64
N ASP A 96 7.07 10.59 11.47
CA ASP A 96 6.42 10.47 12.77
C ASP A 96 4.91 10.30 12.59
N ARG A 97 4.40 9.15 13.05
CA ARG A 97 2.97 8.90 13.06
C ARG A 97 2.32 9.65 14.20
N VAL A 98 1.51 10.65 13.85
CA VAL A 98 0.70 11.41 14.79
C VAL A 98 -0.73 10.89 14.79
N ALA A 99 -1.34 10.81 15.98
CA ALA A 99 -2.74 10.45 16.09
C ALA A 99 -3.59 11.49 15.37
N THR A 100 -4.45 11.05 14.45
CA THR A 100 -5.48 11.93 13.91
C THR A 100 -6.55 12.06 14.98
N PRO A 101 -6.86 13.26 15.50
CA PRO A 101 -8.02 13.43 16.39
C PRO A 101 -9.26 12.87 15.69
N ASP A 102 -10.20 12.32 16.45
CA ASP A 102 -11.46 11.77 15.91
C ASP A 102 -12.02 12.75 14.87
N ALA A 103 -11.86 12.40 13.58
CA ALA A 103 -12.35 13.24 12.52
C ALA A 103 -13.87 13.30 12.70
N VAL A 104 -14.43 14.50 12.74
CA VAL A 104 -15.88 14.70 12.80
C VAL A 104 -16.49 14.17 11.49
N GLY A 105 -16.76 12.86 11.44
CA GLY A 105 -17.35 12.14 10.31
C GLY A 105 -16.48 11.01 9.73
N TRP A 106 -17.15 9.92 9.37
CA TRP A 106 -16.55 8.77 8.68
C TRP A 106 -16.04 9.17 7.27
N ARG A 107 -14.79 8.83 6.96
CA ARG A 107 -14.20 8.99 5.62
C ARG A 107 -13.89 7.61 5.05
N PHE A 108 -14.20 7.42 3.77
CA PHE A 108 -13.82 6.20 3.06
C PHE A 108 -12.28 6.11 2.98
N PRO A 109 -11.68 4.94 3.27
CA PRO A 109 -10.23 4.80 3.28
C PRO A 109 -9.62 4.92 1.87
N ALA A 110 -8.34 5.30 1.79
CA ALA A 110 -7.64 5.44 0.52
C ALA A 110 -7.42 4.10 -0.20
N GLY A 111 -7.33 3.01 0.58
CA GLY A 111 -7.30 1.64 0.12
C GLY A 111 -8.04 0.71 1.10
N PHE A 112 -8.35 -0.50 0.64
CA PHE A 112 -8.76 -1.60 1.50
C PHE A 112 -8.54 -2.94 0.79
N VAL A 113 -8.52 -4.03 1.57
CA VAL A 113 -8.32 -5.40 1.05
C VAL A 113 -9.48 -6.33 1.37
N LEU A 114 -9.87 -7.12 0.37
CA LEU A 114 -10.74 -8.29 0.55
C LEU A 114 -10.06 -9.53 -0.04
N GLY A 115 -9.50 -10.38 0.82
CA GLY A 115 -8.75 -11.56 0.40
C GLY A 115 -7.46 -11.17 -0.34
N ASN A 116 -7.35 -11.59 -1.61
CA ASN A 116 -6.23 -11.22 -2.49
C ASN A 116 -6.58 -10.01 -3.39
N GLN A 117 -7.59 -9.22 -3.05
CA GLN A 117 -8.04 -8.09 -3.86
C GLN A 117 -7.75 -6.79 -3.12
N VAL A 118 -6.90 -5.94 -3.72
CA VAL A 118 -6.59 -4.59 -3.27
C VAL A 118 -7.50 -3.61 -4.00
N PHE A 119 -8.18 -2.75 -3.27
CA PHE A 119 -9.07 -1.72 -3.81
C PHE A 119 -8.55 -0.35 -3.42
N LEU A 120 -8.30 0.51 -4.40
CA LEU A 120 -7.78 1.86 -4.18
C LEU A 120 -8.80 2.91 -4.60
N VAL A 121 -8.83 4.05 -3.93
CA VAL A 121 -9.54 5.22 -4.47
C VAL A 121 -8.83 5.70 -5.74
N ARG A 122 -9.60 6.21 -6.70
CA ARG A 122 -9.06 6.63 -8.01
C ARG A 122 -7.89 7.61 -7.86
N ALA A 123 -7.96 8.56 -6.93
CA ALA A 123 -6.91 9.55 -6.71
C ALA A 123 -5.57 8.94 -6.25
N ALA A 124 -5.62 7.84 -5.48
CA ALA A 124 -4.45 7.17 -4.96
C ALA A 124 -3.81 6.22 -5.99
N TYR A 125 -4.63 5.62 -6.87
CA TYR A 125 -4.16 4.63 -7.84
C TYR A 125 -3.06 5.14 -8.78
N ARG A 126 -2.09 4.27 -9.06
CA ARG A 126 -1.11 4.40 -10.14
C ARG A 126 -1.03 3.09 -10.92
N PRO A 127 -0.71 3.13 -12.24
CA PRO A 127 -0.45 1.92 -13.02
C PRO A 127 0.65 1.05 -12.42
N ASP A 128 1.64 1.68 -11.79
CA ASP A 128 2.65 1.06 -10.94
C ASP A 128 2.82 1.89 -9.68
N MET A 129 2.49 1.31 -8.52
CA MET A 129 2.58 1.99 -7.22
C MET A 129 4.03 2.14 -6.72
N PHE A 130 4.98 1.46 -7.36
CA PHE A 130 6.42 1.53 -7.07
C PHE A 130 7.23 1.93 -8.32
N ALA A 131 6.66 2.79 -9.16
CA ALA A 131 7.32 3.27 -10.37
C ALA A 131 8.70 3.90 -10.05
N GLY A 132 9.76 3.31 -10.60
CA GLY A 132 11.15 3.75 -10.40
C GLY A 132 11.97 2.89 -9.42
N TRP A 133 11.36 1.91 -8.77
CA TRP A 133 12.03 1.02 -7.81
C TRP A 133 13.20 0.28 -8.47
N PRO A 134 14.36 0.09 -7.79
CA PRO A 134 14.67 0.48 -6.40
C PRO A 134 15.31 1.88 -6.25
N VAL A 135 15.46 2.64 -7.33
CA VAL A 135 16.21 3.91 -7.31
C VAL A 135 15.35 5.08 -6.86
N ALA A 136 14.06 5.07 -7.19
CA ALA A 136 13.10 6.10 -6.82
C ALA A 136 11.70 5.48 -6.68
N LEU A 137 10.76 6.19 -6.04
CA LEU A 137 9.37 5.74 -5.95
C LEU A 137 8.41 6.90 -5.64
N PRO A 138 7.11 6.76 -5.96
CA PRO A 138 6.08 7.72 -5.53
C PRO A 138 5.69 7.48 -4.07
N MET A 139 6.43 8.09 -3.13
CA MET A 139 6.39 7.81 -1.68
C MET A 139 5.01 7.50 -1.10
N ALA A 140 4.05 8.42 -1.22
CA ALA A 140 2.73 8.25 -0.61
C ALA A 140 1.95 7.06 -1.19
N GLN A 141 2.06 6.81 -2.50
CA GLN A 141 1.41 5.68 -3.15
C GLN A 141 2.10 4.37 -2.81
N SER A 142 3.43 4.38 -2.76
CA SER A 142 4.23 3.23 -2.40
C SER A 142 3.97 2.76 -0.97
N LEU A 143 3.94 3.70 0.00
CA LEU A 143 3.61 3.40 1.39
C LEU A 143 2.19 2.84 1.55
N LEU A 144 1.19 3.51 0.96
CA LEU A 144 -0.19 3.00 0.95
C LEU A 144 -0.27 1.59 0.37
N MET A 145 0.39 1.33 -0.76
CA MET A 145 0.38 0.00 -1.37
C MET A 145 1.05 -1.04 -0.47
N ALA A 146 2.17 -0.70 0.17
CA ALA A 146 2.82 -1.61 1.11
C ALA A 146 1.90 -1.94 2.31
N HIS A 147 1.19 -0.95 2.85
CA HIS A 147 0.17 -1.13 3.88
C HIS A 147 -0.91 -2.12 3.42
N GLU A 148 -1.51 -1.91 2.25
CA GLU A 148 -2.54 -2.82 1.74
C GLU A 148 -2.00 -4.25 1.51
N LEU A 149 -0.75 -4.39 1.07
CA LEU A 149 -0.15 -5.72 0.89
C LEU A 149 0.07 -6.45 2.22
N VAL A 150 0.23 -5.74 3.35
CA VAL A 150 0.23 -6.37 4.69
C VAL A 150 -1.11 -7.03 4.95
N HIS A 151 -2.24 -6.43 4.56
CA HIS A 151 -3.56 -7.07 4.72
C HIS A 151 -3.74 -8.29 3.82
N VAL A 152 -3.21 -8.25 2.60
CA VAL A 152 -3.16 -9.44 1.73
C VAL A 152 -2.34 -10.54 2.40
N TRP A 153 -1.16 -10.21 2.93
CA TRP A 153 -0.31 -11.14 3.66
C TRP A 153 -1.02 -11.72 4.89
N GLN A 154 -1.71 -10.88 5.67
CA GLN A 154 -2.50 -11.30 6.84
C GLN A 154 -3.57 -12.33 6.44
N TYR A 155 -4.26 -12.10 5.33
CA TYR A 155 -5.25 -13.02 4.78
C TYR A 155 -4.64 -14.34 4.30
N GLN A 156 -3.53 -14.29 3.55
CA GLN A 156 -2.84 -15.48 3.06
C GLN A 156 -2.31 -16.33 4.22
N ASN A 157 -1.83 -15.68 5.29
CA ASN A 157 -1.26 -16.28 6.49
C ASN A 157 -2.25 -16.35 7.67
N ARG A 158 -3.56 -16.35 7.40
CA ARG A 158 -4.62 -16.27 8.44
C ARG A 158 -4.56 -17.36 9.52
N ALA A 159 -3.96 -18.52 9.23
CA ALA A 159 -3.72 -19.56 10.23
C ALA A 159 -2.71 -19.11 11.32
N ARG A 160 -1.74 -18.27 10.95
CA ARG A 160 -0.73 -17.67 11.84
C ARG A 160 -1.21 -16.37 12.45
N THR A 161 -1.87 -15.50 11.67
CA THR A 161 -2.25 -14.14 12.09
C THR A 161 -3.60 -14.09 12.80
N GLY A 162 -4.44 -15.14 12.67
CA GLY A 162 -5.81 -15.14 13.16
C GLY A 162 -6.76 -14.22 12.38
N PHE A 163 -6.33 -13.73 11.20
CA PHE A 163 -7.07 -12.81 10.36
C PHE A 163 -8.41 -13.37 9.89
N THR A 164 -9.44 -12.53 9.99
CA THR A 164 -10.72 -12.74 9.31
C THR A 164 -11.24 -11.37 8.88
N THR A 165 -11.95 -11.30 7.75
CA THR A 165 -12.55 -10.05 7.26
C THR A 165 -13.48 -9.43 8.31
N LEU A 166 -14.19 -10.25 9.08
CA LEU A 166 -15.07 -9.77 10.15
C LEU A 166 -14.29 -9.11 11.30
N LYS A 167 -13.21 -9.76 11.77
CA LYS A 167 -12.38 -9.19 12.85
C LYS A 167 -11.71 -7.89 12.43
N SER A 168 -11.12 -7.86 11.23
CA SER A 168 -10.48 -6.65 10.69
C SER A 168 -11.50 -5.53 10.48
N GLY A 169 -12.65 -5.81 9.85
CA GLY A 169 -13.70 -4.80 9.71
C GLY A 169 -14.30 -4.32 11.04
N ALA A 170 -14.33 -5.16 12.07
CA ALA A 170 -14.77 -4.77 13.41
C ALA A 170 -13.82 -3.78 14.09
N GLU A 171 -12.54 -3.73 13.69
CA GLU A 171 -11.57 -2.75 14.24
C GLU A 171 -11.93 -1.32 13.85
N SER A 172 -12.53 -1.10 12.68
CA SER A 172 -12.97 0.22 12.22
C SER A 172 -14.14 0.81 13.01
N PHE A 173 -14.80 0.02 13.86
CA PHE A 173 -15.89 0.47 14.75
C PHE A 173 -15.43 0.72 16.18
N ARG A 174 -14.15 0.47 16.48
CA ARG A 174 -13.57 0.83 17.78
C ARG A 174 -13.33 2.33 17.85
N GLU A 175 -13.44 2.87 19.05
CA GLU A 175 -13.14 4.28 19.31
C GLU A 175 -11.64 4.56 19.17
N GLY A 176 -11.30 5.72 18.60
CA GLY A 176 -9.93 6.15 18.33
C GLY A 176 -9.44 5.89 16.90
N ASP A 177 -8.28 6.44 16.58
CA ASP A 177 -7.62 6.28 15.28
C ASP A 177 -7.05 4.85 15.14
N PRO A 178 -7.63 3.98 14.27
CA PRO A 178 -7.16 2.60 14.12
C PRO A 178 -5.76 2.52 13.50
N TYR A 179 -5.32 3.57 12.81
CA TYR A 179 -4.00 3.67 12.20
C TYR A 179 -2.94 4.12 13.21
N TYR A 180 -3.35 4.76 14.32
CA TYR A 180 -2.45 5.18 15.37
C TYR A 180 -2.18 4.05 16.35
N TRP A 181 -0.90 3.71 16.51
CA TRP A 181 -0.44 2.65 17.39
C TRP A 181 0.52 3.23 18.43
N PRO A 182 0.04 3.67 19.61
CA PRO A 182 0.97 4.03 20.68
C PRO A 182 1.69 2.77 21.16
N ASP A 183 2.96 2.88 21.54
CA ASP A 183 3.67 1.77 22.18
C ASP A 183 2.97 1.43 23.50
N LYS A 184 2.39 0.22 23.57
CA LYS A 184 1.73 -0.33 24.76
C LYS A 184 2.58 -1.42 25.44
N GLY A 185 3.88 -1.46 25.16
CA GLY A 185 4.81 -2.48 25.65
C GLY A 185 4.75 -3.81 24.89
N HIS A 186 4.06 -3.85 23.75
CA HIS A 186 4.03 -5.01 22.86
C HIS A 186 5.44 -5.29 22.33
N LYS A 187 5.78 -6.59 22.21
CA LYS A 187 7.12 -7.03 21.81
C LYS A 187 7.20 -7.59 20.40
N THR A 188 6.05 -7.89 19.79
CA THR A 188 5.98 -8.50 18.45
C THR A 188 4.86 -7.88 17.64
N LEU A 189 5.03 -7.86 16.32
CA LEU A 189 4.04 -7.34 15.36
C LEU A 189 2.65 -7.97 15.57
N LEU A 190 2.57 -9.29 15.74
CA LEU A 190 1.30 -10.02 15.86
C LEU A 190 0.51 -9.72 17.15
N ALA A 191 1.09 -9.00 18.12
CA ALA A 191 0.39 -8.56 19.32
C ALA A 191 -0.49 -7.32 19.08
N PHE A 192 -0.29 -6.62 17.96
CA PHE A 192 -1.06 -5.45 17.57
C PHE A 192 -2.34 -5.85 16.79
N ASN A 193 -3.29 -4.92 16.68
CA ASN A 193 -4.46 -5.07 15.81
C ASN A 193 -4.04 -5.06 14.32
N PHE A 194 -4.94 -5.43 13.40
CA PHE A 194 -4.54 -5.64 12.00
C PHE A 194 -4.09 -4.36 11.29
N GLU A 195 -4.75 -3.24 11.56
CA GLU A 195 -4.37 -1.92 11.02
C GLU A 195 -3.02 -1.45 11.55
N ALA A 196 -2.79 -1.56 12.87
CA ALA A 196 -1.52 -1.22 13.50
C ALA A 196 -0.37 -2.09 12.98
N GLN A 197 -0.61 -3.37 12.68
CA GLN A 197 0.41 -4.20 12.03
C GLN A 197 0.81 -3.64 10.66
N ALA A 198 -0.16 -3.20 9.86
CA ALA A 198 0.10 -2.64 8.54
C ALA A 198 0.81 -1.28 8.63
N THR A 199 0.40 -0.41 9.56
CA THR A 199 1.04 0.89 9.77
C THR A 199 2.44 0.79 10.37
N ILE A 200 2.73 -0.18 11.25
CA ILE A 200 4.08 -0.44 11.75
C ILE A 200 5.04 -0.79 10.61
N VAL A 201 4.59 -1.60 9.64
CA VAL A 201 5.40 -1.94 8.45
C VAL A 201 5.52 -0.74 7.51
N GLU A 202 4.45 0.03 7.33
CA GLU A 202 4.48 1.30 6.57
C GLU A 202 5.51 2.28 7.15
N ASP A 203 5.50 2.48 8.47
CA ASP A 203 6.42 3.37 9.18
C ASP A 203 7.86 2.87 9.03
N TYR A 204 8.09 1.56 9.16
CA TYR A 204 9.43 0.97 8.96
C TYR A 204 9.98 1.27 7.56
N LEU A 205 9.14 1.16 6.52
CA LEU A 205 9.52 1.51 5.16
C LEU A 205 9.76 3.02 5.02
N CYS A 206 8.94 3.88 5.64
CA CYS A 206 9.15 5.32 5.63
C CYS A 206 10.53 5.69 6.19
N TYR A 207 10.86 5.22 7.40
CA TYR A 207 12.17 5.48 8.00
C TYR A 207 13.29 4.85 7.17
N SER A 208 13.12 3.64 6.65
CA SER A 208 14.17 3.00 5.85
C SER A 208 14.48 3.75 4.54
N LEU A 209 13.49 4.42 3.95
CA LEU A 209 13.62 5.16 2.70
C LEU A 209 14.07 6.61 2.88
N LEU A 210 13.57 7.31 3.90
CA LEU A 210 13.79 8.74 4.08
C LEU A 210 14.78 9.08 5.18
N LEU A 211 14.82 8.29 6.25
CA LEU A 211 15.55 8.57 7.49
C LEU A 211 16.27 7.30 8.00
N PRO A 212 17.17 6.69 7.21
CA PRO A 212 17.69 5.34 7.46
C PRO A 212 18.49 5.21 8.76
N ASP A 213 19.06 6.30 9.25
CA ASP A 213 19.85 6.37 10.49
C ASP A 213 19.01 6.70 11.74
N HIS A 214 17.70 6.92 11.57
CA HIS A 214 16.83 7.31 12.68
C HIS A 214 16.60 6.13 13.64
N PRO A 215 16.72 6.32 14.99
CA PRO A 215 16.64 5.23 15.96
C PRO A 215 15.29 4.47 15.91
N LYS A 216 14.21 5.15 15.52
CA LYS A 216 12.89 4.54 15.35
C LYS A 216 12.87 3.37 14.37
N ARG A 217 13.72 3.42 13.33
CA ARG A 217 13.86 2.31 12.38
C ARG A 217 14.27 1.02 13.07
N ALA A 218 15.21 1.08 14.01
CA ALA A 218 15.67 -0.09 14.77
C ALA A 218 14.60 -0.58 15.75
N GLU A 219 13.86 0.32 16.39
CA GLU A 219 12.71 -0.03 17.24
C GLU A 219 11.65 -0.81 16.46
N LEU A 220 11.26 -0.30 15.28
CA LEU A 220 10.29 -0.95 14.40
C LEU A 220 10.82 -2.29 13.87
N ALA A 221 12.11 -2.35 13.52
CA ALA A 221 12.74 -3.58 13.07
C ALA A 221 12.66 -4.70 14.12
N ALA A 222 12.83 -4.35 15.40
CA ALA A 222 12.71 -5.30 16.50
C ALA A 222 11.27 -5.85 16.65
N LEU A 223 10.24 -5.03 16.40
CA LEU A 223 8.84 -5.48 16.42
C LEU A 223 8.52 -6.42 15.23
N ILE A 224 9.10 -6.13 14.06
CA ILE A 224 8.75 -6.79 12.79
C ILE A 224 9.56 -8.06 12.53
N GLY A 225 10.84 -8.09 12.91
CA GLY A 225 11.84 -9.04 12.39
C GLY A 225 11.61 -10.52 12.69
N ASP A 226 10.81 -10.84 13.72
CA ASP A 226 10.38 -12.22 14.01
C ASP A 226 9.19 -12.67 13.13
N THR A 227 8.47 -11.70 12.56
CA THR A 227 7.24 -11.94 11.80
C THR A 227 7.48 -11.92 10.30
N LEU A 228 8.19 -10.90 9.82
CA LEU A 228 8.43 -10.62 8.40
C LEU A 228 9.93 -10.45 8.12
N PRO A 229 10.42 -10.88 6.95
CA PRO A 229 11.82 -10.77 6.58
C PRO A 229 12.26 -9.36 6.17
N VAL A 230 11.33 -8.40 6.03
CA VAL A 230 11.60 -7.02 5.58
C VAL A 230 12.82 -6.39 6.26
N THR A 231 13.06 -6.66 7.54
CA THR A 231 14.16 -6.04 8.28
C THR A 231 15.54 -6.54 7.89
N ARG A 232 15.61 -7.70 7.22
CA ARG A 232 16.84 -8.30 6.68
C ARG A 232 17.08 -7.90 5.22
N ASN A 233 16.00 -7.61 4.51
CA ASN A 233 15.96 -7.37 3.07
C ASN A 233 16.00 -5.86 2.72
N PHE A 234 15.43 -5.03 3.60
CA PHE A 234 15.44 -3.55 3.56
C PHE A 234 16.45 -2.93 4.56
N GLY A 235 17.32 -3.77 5.14
CA GLY A 235 18.47 -3.33 5.95
C GLY A 235 19.57 -2.71 5.08
N PRO A 236 20.57 -2.03 5.68
CA PRO A 236 21.79 -1.69 4.94
C PRO A 236 22.48 -2.92 4.35
#